data_AF-A0AAW3RNJ1-F1
#
_entry.id   AF-A0AAW3RNJ1-F1
#
_cell.length_a   1.000
_cell.length_b   1.000
_cell.length_c   1.000
_cell.angle_alpha   90.00
_cell.angle_beta   90.00
_cell.angle_gamma   90.00
#
_symmetry.space_group_name_H-M   'P 1'
#
loop_
_entity.id
_entity.type
_entity.pdbx_description
1 polymer ?
#
loop_
_entity_poly.entity_id
_entity_poly.type
_entity_poly.pdbx_seq_one_letter_code
_entity_poly.pdbx_strand_id
1 'polypeptide(L)'
;MMEQNTFVDRFFHSSCELTDFRKTGERDINTLFSFLNNLHSLQDRVREQFGKTISQHPEFKLLRIIRNYHHHVGDVDEFRVFNTRNEFSFSHSEMIIIPLFVVAKAIVNAKKRPIGEKEIKAISEFIDNFEHISERDSFFSEERYLINKGKKYYPGFDIYKCVYNITNIIADICRDIPELSIKECITTLDETYTSANNIDKLNLFCHAGEVPFLTTEGYIIISQN
;
A
#
# COMPACT_ATOMS: atom_id res chain seq x y z
N MET A 1 -3.49 -31.81 -15.08
CA MET A 1 -2.83 -30.71 -15.82
C MET A 1 -2.13 -29.83 -14.79
N MET A 2 -0.87 -29.45 -14.98
CA MET A 2 -0.28 -28.39 -14.15
C MET A 2 -1.08 -27.11 -14.41
N GLU A 3 -1.63 -26.50 -13.38
CA GLU A 3 -2.24 -25.17 -13.50
C GLU A 3 -1.20 -24.21 -14.05
N GLN A 4 -1.46 -23.65 -15.23
CA GLN A 4 -0.63 -22.61 -15.81
C GLN A 4 -0.94 -21.28 -15.12
N ASN A 5 0.06 -20.39 -15.08
CA ASN A 5 -0.07 -19.02 -14.57
C ASN A 5 -0.51 -18.90 -13.09
N THR A 6 -0.07 -19.84 -12.24
CA THR A 6 -0.35 -19.86 -10.78
C THR A 6 0.13 -18.63 -10.02
N PHE A 7 0.98 -17.80 -10.63
CA PHE A 7 1.42 -16.54 -10.04
C PHE A 7 0.26 -15.53 -9.89
N VAL A 8 -0.77 -15.60 -10.75
CA VAL A 8 -1.97 -14.76 -10.63
C VAL A 8 -2.80 -15.20 -9.42
N ASP A 9 -3.03 -16.51 -9.27
CA ASP A 9 -3.77 -17.05 -8.13
C ASP A 9 -3.08 -16.70 -6.81
N ARG A 10 -1.75 -16.87 -6.74
CA ARG A 10 -0.95 -16.49 -5.56
C ARG A 10 -1.08 -15.00 -5.22
N PHE A 11 -1.06 -14.12 -6.23
CA PHE A 11 -1.21 -12.69 -6.02
C PHE A 11 -2.59 -12.37 -5.42
N PHE A 12 -3.68 -12.79 -6.05
CA PHE A 12 -5.04 -12.50 -5.57
C PHE A 12 -5.32 -13.16 -4.22
N HIS A 13 -4.79 -14.36 -3.98
CA HIS A 13 -4.86 -15.01 -2.68
C HIS A 13 -4.18 -14.15 -1.60
N SER A 14 -2.94 -13.71 -1.81
CA SER A 14 -2.24 -12.85 -0.85
C SER A 14 -2.88 -11.47 -0.69
N SER A 15 -3.49 -10.92 -1.74
CA SER A 15 -4.24 -9.65 -1.65
C SER A 15 -5.48 -9.82 -0.78
N CYS A 16 -6.20 -10.92 -0.94
CA CYS A 16 -7.38 -11.26 -0.15
C CYS A 16 -7.00 -11.47 1.32
N GLU A 17 -5.97 -12.28 1.59
CA GLU A 17 -5.43 -12.47 2.94
C GLU A 17 -5.07 -11.13 3.61
N LEU A 18 -4.43 -10.23 2.86
CA LEU A 18 -3.97 -8.93 3.34
C LEU A 18 -5.10 -7.93 3.66
N THR A 19 -6.23 -7.99 2.96
CA THR A 19 -7.26 -6.92 2.96
C THR A 19 -8.64 -7.36 3.43
N ASP A 20 -8.96 -8.65 3.36
CA ASP A 20 -10.28 -9.16 3.76
C ASP A 20 -10.32 -9.36 5.28
N PHE A 21 -11.14 -8.58 5.98
CA PHE A 21 -11.30 -8.66 7.43
C PHE A 21 -11.76 -10.05 7.91
N ARG A 22 -12.39 -10.85 7.05
CA ARG A 22 -12.78 -12.23 7.38
C ARG A 22 -11.57 -13.15 7.53
N LYS A 23 -10.41 -12.72 7.00
CA LYS A 23 -9.13 -13.44 7.02
C LYS A 23 -8.21 -13.01 8.17
N THR A 24 -8.64 -12.13 9.08
CA THR A 24 -7.80 -11.61 10.17
C THR A 24 -7.12 -12.71 11.00
N GLY A 25 -7.75 -13.86 11.20
CA GLY A 25 -7.16 -14.99 11.94
C GLY A 25 -6.11 -15.81 11.18
N GLU A 26 -6.02 -15.64 9.86
CA GLU A 26 -5.03 -16.32 9.00
C GLU A 26 -3.77 -15.46 8.78
N ARG A 27 -3.82 -14.17 9.14
CA ARG A 27 -2.72 -13.23 8.92
C ARG A 27 -1.60 -13.44 9.94
N ASP A 28 -0.36 -13.35 9.49
CA ASP A 28 0.82 -13.37 10.35
C ASP A 28 1.81 -12.25 9.97
N ILE A 29 2.97 -12.23 10.64
CA ILE A 29 4.03 -11.24 10.44
C ILE A 29 4.59 -11.19 9.01
N ASN A 30 4.31 -12.21 8.17
CA ASN A 30 4.77 -12.31 6.80
C ASN A 30 3.68 -11.94 5.78
N THR A 31 2.42 -11.70 6.18
CA THR A 31 1.33 -11.49 5.22
C THR A 31 1.61 -10.30 4.29
N LEU A 32 2.08 -9.15 4.81
CA LEU A 32 2.51 -8.03 3.95
C LEU A 32 3.67 -8.41 3.02
N PHE A 33 4.69 -9.10 3.54
CA PHE A 33 5.85 -9.50 2.75
C PHE A 33 5.49 -10.48 1.63
N SER A 34 4.61 -11.44 1.91
CA SER A 34 4.07 -12.38 0.93
C SER A 34 3.34 -11.67 -0.19
N PHE A 35 2.46 -10.71 0.15
CA PHE A 35 1.81 -9.86 -0.85
C PHE A 35 2.82 -9.08 -1.71
N LEU A 36 3.80 -8.42 -1.09
CA LEU A 36 4.80 -7.62 -1.79
C LEU A 36 5.67 -8.47 -2.74
N ASN A 37 6.04 -9.69 -2.34
CA ASN A 37 6.78 -10.61 -3.20
C ASN A 37 5.94 -11.17 -4.34
N ASN A 38 4.67 -11.50 -4.08
CA ASN A 38 3.76 -11.97 -5.11
C ASN A 38 3.48 -10.86 -6.14
N LEU A 39 3.32 -9.60 -5.70
CA LEU A 39 3.17 -8.44 -6.57
C LEU A 39 4.40 -8.24 -7.47
N HIS A 40 5.61 -8.34 -6.91
CA HIS A 40 6.85 -8.23 -7.67
C HIS A 40 6.97 -9.35 -8.71
N SER A 41 6.72 -10.60 -8.29
CA SER A 41 6.77 -11.78 -9.16
C SER A 41 5.73 -11.72 -10.28
N LEU A 42 4.52 -11.26 -9.96
CA LEU A 42 3.44 -11.04 -10.92
C LEU A 42 3.88 -10.05 -12.01
N GLN A 43 4.44 -8.89 -11.63
CA GLN A 43 4.92 -7.90 -12.60
C GLN A 43 5.94 -8.50 -13.57
N ASP A 44 6.91 -9.26 -13.07
CA ASP A 44 7.93 -9.85 -13.94
C ASP A 44 7.32 -10.87 -14.89
N ARG A 45 6.45 -11.76 -14.40
CA ARG A 45 5.79 -12.78 -15.24
C ARG A 45 4.81 -12.19 -16.24
N VAL A 46 4.02 -11.19 -15.84
CA VAL A 46 3.07 -10.51 -16.73
C VAL A 46 3.81 -9.80 -17.88
N ARG A 47 4.93 -9.15 -17.57
CA ARG A 47 5.78 -8.51 -18.59
C ARG A 47 6.41 -9.54 -19.52
N GLU A 48 7.03 -10.59 -18.97
CA GLU A 48 7.73 -11.63 -19.73
C GLU A 48 6.79 -12.43 -20.65
N GLN A 49 5.61 -12.79 -20.16
CA GLN A 49 4.71 -13.71 -20.85
C GLN A 49 3.68 -13.00 -21.73
N PHE A 50 3.23 -11.79 -21.35
CA PHE A 50 2.12 -11.10 -22.01
C PHE A 50 2.47 -9.68 -22.49
N GLY A 51 3.69 -9.19 -22.23
CA GLY A 51 4.14 -7.86 -22.66
C GLY A 51 3.40 -6.69 -21.98
N LYS A 52 2.59 -6.94 -20.95
CA LYS A 52 1.87 -5.91 -20.19
C LYS A 52 2.74 -5.40 -19.03
N THR A 53 2.53 -4.14 -18.62
CA THR A 53 3.37 -3.48 -17.62
C THR A 53 2.54 -2.91 -16.48
N ILE A 54 2.79 -3.39 -15.26
CA ILE A 54 2.24 -2.87 -14.00
C ILE A 54 3.20 -1.83 -13.39
N SER A 55 4.50 -1.89 -13.69
CA SER A 55 5.52 -1.04 -13.06
C SER A 55 5.41 0.46 -13.33
N GLN A 56 4.58 0.87 -14.28
CA GLN A 56 4.32 2.27 -14.57
C GLN A 56 3.44 2.94 -13.49
N HIS A 57 2.62 2.16 -12.78
CA HIS A 57 1.64 2.65 -11.82
C HIS A 57 2.31 3.13 -10.51
N PRO A 58 1.92 4.30 -9.98
CA PRO A 58 2.51 4.85 -8.76
C PRO A 58 2.30 3.95 -7.53
N GLU A 59 1.17 3.24 -7.44
CA GLU A 59 0.89 2.24 -6.42
C GLU A 59 1.97 1.16 -6.38
N PHE A 60 2.26 0.58 -7.54
CA PHE A 60 3.31 -0.43 -7.67
C PHE A 60 4.68 0.14 -7.31
N LYS A 61 4.98 1.38 -7.74
CA LYS A 61 6.27 2.01 -7.42
C LYS A 61 6.46 2.14 -5.91
N LEU A 62 5.45 2.61 -5.16
CA LEU A 62 5.53 2.72 -3.71
C LEU A 62 5.70 1.33 -3.05
N LEU A 63 4.83 0.37 -3.40
CA LEU A 63 4.88 -0.97 -2.83
C LEU A 63 6.22 -1.67 -3.13
N ARG A 64 6.77 -1.47 -4.34
CA ARG A 64 8.09 -1.99 -4.71
C ARG A 64 9.22 -1.35 -3.90
N ILE A 65 9.20 -0.04 -3.62
CA ILE A 65 10.27 0.56 -2.79
C ILE A 65 10.22 0.05 -1.35
N ILE A 66 9.01 -0.15 -0.80
CA ILE A 66 8.81 -0.76 0.52
C ILE A 66 9.33 -2.20 0.52
N ARG A 67 8.95 -3.00 -0.48
CA ARG A 67 9.44 -4.38 -0.67
C ARG A 67 10.96 -4.44 -0.73
N ASN A 68 11.57 -3.56 -1.51
CA ASN A 68 13.03 -3.55 -1.69
C ASN A 68 13.75 -3.17 -0.39
N TYR A 69 13.19 -2.25 0.39
CA TYR A 69 13.71 -1.95 1.71
C TYR A 69 13.60 -3.16 2.63
N HIS A 70 12.43 -3.81 2.69
CA HIS A 70 12.21 -5.02 3.50
C HIS A 70 13.22 -6.13 3.15
N HIS A 71 13.39 -6.38 1.85
CA HIS A 71 14.21 -7.50 1.38
C HIS A 71 15.73 -7.28 1.51
N HIS A 72 16.20 -6.03 1.57
CA HIS A 72 17.64 -5.74 1.46
C HIS A 72 18.22 -4.85 2.55
N VAL A 73 17.39 -4.18 3.36
CA VAL A 73 17.84 -3.11 4.26
C VAL A 73 17.40 -3.35 5.69
N GLY A 74 16.13 -3.67 5.92
CA GLY A 74 15.62 -3.94 7.27
C GLY A 74 14.13 -4.23 7.28
N ASP A 75 13.63 -4.68 8.42
CA ASP A 75 12.26 -5.19 8.54
C ASP A 75 11.21 -4.08 8.39
N VAL A 76 10.01 -4.50 7.95
CA VAL A 76 8.84 -3.64 7.81
C VAL A 76 7.72 -4.23 8.64
N ASP A 77 7.49 -3.67 9.82
CA ASP A 77 6.34 -4.02 10.65
C ASP A 77 5.07 -3.35 10.10
N GLU A 78 3.98 -4.10 9.99
CA GLU A 78 2.65 -3.54 9.75
C GLU A 78 1.77 -3.52 11.01
N PHE A 79 0.86 -2.56 11.04
CA PHE A 79 -0.15 -2.39 12.07
C PHE A 79 -1.53 -2.33 11.40
N ARG A 80 -2.49 -3.08 11.95
CA ARG A 80 -3.87 -3.11 11.48
C ARG A 80 -4.77 -2.39 12.45
N VAL A 81 -5.45 -1.37 11.95
CA VAL A 81 -6.30 -0.53 12.79
C VAL A 81 -7.59 -0.25 12.05
N PHE A 82 -8.71 -0.57 12.70
CA PHE A 82 -10.02 -0.16 12.23
C PHE A 82 -10.27 1.29 12.62
N ASN A 83 -10.59 2.12 11.63
CA ASN A 83 -11.08 3.46 11.88
C ASN A 83 -12.48 3.39 12.48
N THR A 84 -12.60 3.81 13.74
CA THR A 84 -13.87 3.88 14.48
C THR A 84 -14.28 5.33 14.79
N ARG A 85 -13.56 6.30 14.21
CA ARG A 85 -13.79 7.74 14.41
C ARG A 85 -14.83 8.26 13.43
N ASN A 86 -15.59 9.25 13.90
CA ASN A 86 -16.63 9.94 13.13
C ASN A 86 -16.25 11.39 12.82
N GLU A 87 -15.10 11.85 13.32
CA GLU A 87 -14.54 13.20 13.15
C GLU A 87 -14.03 13.46 11.72
N PHE A 88 -13.90 12.41 10.91
CA PHE A 88 -13.52 12.46 9.50
C PHE A 88 -14.09 11.25 8.76
N SER A 89 -14.24 11.40 7.45
CA SER A 89 -14.60 10.30 6.54
C SER A 89 -13.36 9.82 5.80
N PHE A 90 -13.25 8.50 5.65
CA PHE A 90 -12.13 7.85 5.00
C PHE A 90 -12.64 6.80 4.02
N SER A 91 -11.91 6.54 2.92
CA SER A 91 -12.39 5.66 1.85
C SER A 91 -12.53 4.19 2.25
N HIS A 92 -11.98 3.80 3.40
CA HIS A 92 -11.98 2.42 3.88
C HIS A 92 -11.95 2.38 5.41
N SER A 93 -12.37 1.25 5.98
CA SER A 93 -12.49 1.08 7.43
C SER A 93 -11.26 0.46 8.09
N GLU A 94 -10.55 -0.46 7.43
CA GLU A 94 -9.34 -1.10 7.97
C GLU A 94 -8.08 -0.52 7.32
N MET A 95 -7.21 0.12 8.11
CA MET A 95 -5.93 0.67 7.63
C MET A 95 -4.82 -0.39 7.64
N ILE A 96 -3.87 -0.24 6.72
CA ILE A 96 -2.63 -1.00 6.69
C ILE A 96 -1.49 -0.04 6.97
N ILE A 97 -1.13 0.11 8.23
CA ILE A 97 -0.21 1.16 8.65
C ILE A 97 1.19 0.59 8.76
N ILE A 98 2.16 1.25 8.14
CA ILE A 98 3.58 1.02 8.39
C ILE A 98 4.17 2.25 9.09
N PRO A 99 5.20 2.12 9.95
CA PRO A 99 5.83 3.28 10.57
C PRO A 99 6.37 4.25 9.53
N LEU A 100 6.11 5.55 9.70
CA LEU A 100 6.54 6.57 8.74
C LEU A 100 8.05 6.57 8.53
N PHE A 101 8.83 6.30 9.57
CA PHE A 101 10.28 6.27 9.47
C PHE A 101 10.79 5.14 8.57
N VAL A 102 10.07 4.03 8.48
CA VAL A 102 10.37 2.92 7.55
C VAL A 102 10.11 3.37 6.12
N VAL A 103 8.99 4.05 5.86
CA VAL A 103 8.68 4.64 4.54
C VAL A 103 9.76 5.63 4.12
N ALA A 104 10.16 6.52 5.02
CA ALA A 104 11.19 7.51 4.76
C ALA A 104 12.54 6.85 4.45
N LYS A 105 12.96 5.81 5.21
CA LYS A 105 14.16 5.02 4.89
C LYS A 105 14.07 4.33 3.52
N ALA A 106 12.90 3.80 3.15
CA ALA A 106 12.67 3.21 1.84
C ALA A 106 12.80 4.24 0.71
N ILE A 107 12.29 5.47 0.89
CA ILE A 107 12.45 6.59 -0.04
C ILE A 107 13.93 6.97 -0.19
N VAL A 108 14.65 7.14 0.93
CA VAL A 108 16.10 7.44 0.93
C VAL A 108 16.87 6.37 0.15
N ASN A 109 16.54 5.10 0.33
CA ASN A 109 17.17 4.02 -0.43
C ASN A 109 16.82 4.07 -1.92
N ALA A 110 15.56 4.33 -2.27
CA ALA A 110 15.09 4.41 -3.64
C ALA A 110 15.74 5.55 -4.43
N LYS A 111 15.90 6.73 -3.83
CA LYS A 111 16.53 7.91 -4.45
C LYS A 111 18.00 7.71 -4.83
N LYS A 112 18.70 6.74 -4.22
CA LYS A 112 20.08 6.39 -4.61
C LYS A 112 20.18 5.79 -6.02
N ARG A 113 19.04 5.37 -6.61
CA ARG A 113 18.99 4.79 -7.96
C ARG A 113 18.84 5.90 -9.01
N PRO A 114 19.38 5.73 -10.24
CA PRO A 114 19.37 6.78 -11.26
C PRO A 114 17.99 7.38 -11.61
N ILE A 115 16.92 6.60 -11.49
CA ILE A 115 15.54 7.02 -11.78
C ILE A 115 14.70 7.27 -10.52
N GLY A 116 15.31 7.15 -9.33
CA GLY A 116 14.61 7.14 -8.05
C GLY A 116 13.79 8.41 -7.81
N GLU A 117 14.38 9.59 -8.02
CA GLU A 117 13.69 10.87 -7.83
C GLU A 117 12.45 11.02 -8.73
N LYS A 118 12.55 10.58 -9.99
CA LYS A 118 11.42 10.59 -10.93
C LYS A 118 10.30 9.65 -10.48
N GLU A 119 10.65 8.48 -9.95
CA GLU A 119 9.67 7.54 -9.40
C GLU A 119 8.98 8.12 -8.16
N ILE A 120 9.74 8.74 -7.25
CA ILE A 120 9.21 9.40 -6.05
C ILE A 120 8.25 10.53 -6.42
N LYS A 121 8.61 11.37 -7.39
CA LYS A 121 7.72 12.44 -7.87
C LYS A 121 6.38 11.90 -8.39
N ALA A 122 6.41 10.81 -9.16
CA ALA A 122 5.18 10.16 -9.65
C ALA A 122 4.31 9.61 -8.49
N ILE A 123 4.92 9.15 -7.40
CA ILE A 123 4.17 8.74 -6.20
C ILE A 123 3.55 9.96 -5.51
N SER A 124 4.27 11.08 -5.40
CA SER A 124 3.76 12.34 -4.82
C SER A 124 2.55 12.92 -5.56
N GLU A 125 2.47 12.69 -6.88
CA GLU A 125 1.32 13.11 -7.66
C GLU A 125 0.05 12.31 -7.28
N PHE A 126 0.20 11.06 -6.84
CA PHE A 126 -0.88 10.12 -6.54
C PHE A 126 -1.28 10.05 -5.05
N ILE A 127 -0.33 10.22 -4.13
CA ILE A 127 -0.57 10.13 -2.68
C ILE A 127 -0.57 11.52 -2.08
N ASP A 128 -1.65 11.84 -1.36
CA ASP A 128 -1.76 13.13 -0.69
C ASP A 128 -0.66 13.32 0.36
N ASN A 129 -0.10 14.52 0.43
CA ASN A 129 1.00 14.92 1.31
C ASN A 129 2.31 14.09 1.23
N PHE A 130 2.45 13.18 0.25
CA PHE A 130 3.65 12.36 0.12
C PHE A 130 4.88 13.17 -0.28
N GLU A 131 4.69 14.29 -0.98
CA GLU A 131 5.75 15.25 -1.29
C GLU A 131 6.47 15.71 -0.01
N HIS A 132 5.73 16.09 1.03
CA HIS A 132 6.30 16.51 2.32
C HIS A 132 7.14 15.44 3.00
N ILE A 133 6.73 14.17 2.89
CA ILE A 133 7.53 13.05 3.41
C ILE A 133 8.80 12.90 2.58
N SER A 134 8.66 12.97 1.26
CA SER A 134 9.76 12.73 0.34
C SER A 134 10.83 13.83 0.36
N GLU A 135 10.46 15.10 0.55
CA GLU A 135 11.40 16.23 0.62
C GLU A 135 12.16 16.26 1.95
N ARG A 136 11.58 15.66 3.00
CA ARG A 136 12.14 15.62 4.36
C ARG A 136 12.47 14.19 4.80
N ASP A 137 12.70 13.31 3.84
CA ASP A 137 12.92 11.88 4.07
C ASP A 137 14.03 11.58 5.07
N SER A 138 15.13 12.35 5.03
CA SER A 138 16.24 12.20 5.96
C SER A 138 15.83 12.53 7.40
N PHE A 139 15.01 13.57 7.60
CA PHE A 139 14.45 13.92 8.91
C PHE A 139 13.48 12.86 9.42
N PHE A 140 12.61 12.35 8.54
CA PHE A 140 11.63 11.33 8.89
C PHE A 140 12.24 9.92 9.01
N SER A 141 13.43 9.67 8.48
CA SER A 141 14.11 8.37 8.57
C SER A 141 14.55 7.99 10.00
N GLU A 142 14.57 8.96 10.90
CA GLU A 142 14.79 8.73 12.32
C GLU A 142 13.48 8.36 13.00
N GLU A 143 13.53 7.32 13.84
CA GLU A 143 12.36 6.93 14.62
C GLU A 143 12.04 8.02 15.65
N ARG A 144 10.92 8.72 15.42
CA ARG A 144 10.46 9.83 16.23
C ARG A 144 9.06 9.54 16.73
N TYR A 145 8.76 10.02 17.93
CA TYR A 145 7.43 9.95 18.52
C TYR A 145 6.96 11.34 18.92
N LEU A 146 5.65 11.49 19.05
CA LEU A 146 5.01 12.63 19.69
C LEU A 146 4.36 12.21 21.00
N ILE A 147 4.18 13.13 21.93
CA ILE A 147 3.44 12.89 23.17
C ILE A 147 2.08 13.58 23.05
N ASN A 148 1.00 12.82 23.20
CA ASN A 148 -0.37 13.34 23.24
C ASN A 148 -1.07 12.78 24.47
N LYS A 149 -1.57 13.66 25.36
CA LYS A 149 -2.21 13.28 26.64
C LYS A 149 -1.39 12.28 27.47
N GLY A 150 -0.07 12.50 27.55
CA GLY A 150 0.85 11.66 28.32
C GLY A 150 1.24 10.33 27.68
N LYS A 151 0.69 9.98 26.51
CA LYS A 151 1.04 8.76 25.76
C LYS A 151 1.93 9.09 24.57
N LYS A 152 2.92 8.22 24.31
CA LYS A 152 3.77 8.29 23.11
C LYS A 152 3.03 7.69 21.92
N TYR A 153 3.08 8.38 20.78
CA TYR A 153 2.56 7.91 19.50
C TYR A 153 3.62 8.03 18.42
N TYR A 154 3.72 7.02 17.57
CA TYR A 154 4.65 6.97 16.45
C TYR A 154 3.92 7.31 15.16
N PRO A 155 4.44 8.21 14.31
CA PRO A 155 3.82 8.54 13.03
C PRO A 155 3.67 7.30 12.15
N GLY A 156 2.49 7.14 11.55
CA GLY A 156 2.15 6.04 10.66
C GLY A 156 1.97 6.50 9.22
N PHE A 157 1.99 5.54 8.30
CA PHE A 157 1.68 5.72 6.90
C PHE A 157 0.78 4.58 6.42
N ASP A 158 -0.41 4.90 5.94
CA ASP A 158 -1.38 3.90 5.49
C ASP A 158 -1.16 3.52 4.02
N ILE A 159 -0.91 2.24 3.76
CA ILE A 159 -0.69 1.68 2.43
C ILE A 159 -1.92 0.99 1.85
N TYR A 160 -3.06 0.95 2.57
CA TYR A 160 -4.28 0.27 2.10
C TYR A 160 -4.66 0.72 0.70
N LYS A 161 -4.70 2.04 0.47
CA LYS A 161 -5.02 2.63 -0.84
C LYS A 161 -4.15 2.06 -1.96
N CYS A 162 -2.86 1.90 -1.74
CA CYS A 162 -1.94 1.37 -2.74
C CYS A 162 -2.19 -0.10 -3.03
N VAL A 163 -2.47 -0.90 -1.99
CA VAL A 163 -2.83 -2.32 -2.10
C VAL A 163 -4.15 -2.48 -2.87
N TYR A 164 -5.18 -1.72 -2.49
CA TYR A 164 -6.50 -1.78 -3.11
C TYR A 164 -6.44 -1.40 -4.61
N ASN A 165 -5.89 -0.22 -4.90
CA ASN A 165 -5.82 0.28 -6.28
C ASN A 165 -4.97 -0.62 -7.18
N ILE A 166 -3.84 -1.15 -6.70
CA ILE A 166 -3.00 -2.01 -7.55
C ILE A 166 -3.67 -3.34 -7.85
N THR A 167 -4.42 -3.91 -6.90
CA THR A 167 -5.20 -5.13 -7.12
C THR A 167 -6.29 -4.91 -8.17
N ASN A 168 -6.98 -3.76 -8.15
CA ASN A 168 -7.95 -3.38 -9.17
C ASN A 168 -7.32 -3.23 -10.57
N ILE A 169 -6.18 -2.52 -10.65
CA ILE A 169 -5.43 -2.36 -11.91
C ILE A 169 -5.00 -3.72 -12.48
N ILE A 170 -4.52 -4.62 -11.62
CA ILE A 170 -4.12 -5.96 -12.02
C ILE A 170 -5.33 -6.79 -12.49
N ALA A 171 -6.48 -6.67 -11.81
CA ALA A 171 -7.70 -7.33 -12.24
C ALA A 171 -8.09 -6.92 -13.66
N ASP A 172 -8.07 -5.61 -13.97
CA ASP A 172 -8.33 -5.12 -15.33
C ASP A 172 -7.31 -5.66 -16.34
N ILE A 173 -6.01 -5.62 -16.02
CA ILE A 173 -4.96 -6.17 -16.89
C ILE A 173 -5.17 -7.68 -17.15
N CYS A 174 -5.56 -8.44 -16.12
CA CYS A 174 -5.81 -9.87 -16.26
C CYS A 174 -7.07 -10.16 -17.09
N ARG A 175 -8.13 -9.34 -16.98
CA ARG A 175 -9.33 -9.46 -17.84
C ARG A 175 -9.03 -9.20 -19.31
N ASP A 176 -8.06 -8.34 -19.61
CA ASP A 176 -7.61 -8.03 -20.98
C ASP A 176 -6.72 -9.11 -21.60
N ILE A 177 -6.23 -10.08 -20.82
CA ILE A 177 -5.36 -11.17 -21.29
C ILE A 177 -6.21 -12.45 -21.40
N PRO A 178 -6.46 -13.00 -22.60
CA PRO A 178 -7.34 -14.15 -22.80
C PRO A 178 -7.03 -15.33 -21.88
N GLU A 179 -5.76 -15.67 -21.70
CA GLU A 179 -5.28 -16.79 -20.89
C GLU A 179 -5.49 -16.59 -19.38
N LEU A 180 -5.56 -15.33 -18.92
CA LEU A 180 -5.75 -14.99 -17.50
C LEU A 180 -7.21 -14.69 -17.19
N SER A 181 -7.95 -14.14 -18.15
CA SER A 181 -9.36 -13.73 -18.01
C SER A 181 -10.28 -14.88 -17.61
N ILE A 182 -9.93 -16.11 -17.98
CA ILE A 182 -10.70 -17.33 -17.69
C ILE A 182 -10.34 -17.97 -16.34
N LYS A 183 -9.33 -17.44 -15.62
CA LYS A 183 -8.92 -18.02 -14.33
C LYS A 183 -9.99 -17.76 -13.28
N GLU A 184 -10.22 -18.75 -12.41
CA GLU A 184 -11.23 -18.66 -11.36
C GLU A 184 -11.04 -17.42 -10.48
N CYS A 185 -9.80 -17.13 -10.06
CA CYS A 185 -9.46 -15.94 -9.27
C CYS A 185 -9.75 -14.59 -9.96
N ILE A 186 -10.01 -14.57 -11.26
CA ILE A 186 -10.40 -13.38 -12.03
C ILE A 186 -11.91 -13.38 -12.26
N THR A 187 -12.48 -14.50 -12.69
CA THR A 187 -13.91 -14.63 -12.99
C THR A 187 -14.81 -14.51 -11.76
N THR A 188 -14.27 -14.77 -10.57
CA THR A 188 -15.00 -14.66 -9.29
C THR A 188 -14.90 -13.28 -8.66
N LEU A 189 -14.07 -12.38 -9.19
CA LEU A 189 -14.02 -10.99 -8.74
C LEU A 189 -15.32 -10.30 -9.12
N ASP A 190 -15.94 -9.64 -8.14
CA ASP A 190 -17.12 -8.82 -8.40
C ASP A 190 -16.79 -7.56 -9.22
N GLU A 191 -17.83 -6.83 -9.59
CA GLU A 191 -17.74 -5.60 -10.40
C GLU A 191 -16.97 -4.46 -9.71
N THR A 192 -16.71 -4.57 -8.41
CA THR A 192 -15.98 -3.52 -7.67
C THR A 192 -14.48 -3.58 -7.92
N TYR A 193 -13.93 -4.74 -8.33
CA TYR A 193 -12.51 -4.93 -8.61
C TYR A 193 -12.11 -4.37 -9.98
N THR A 194 -12.16 -3.05 -10.16
CA THR A 194 -11.75 -2.38 -11.39
C THR A 194 -11.16 -1.01 -11.09
N SER A 195 -10.28 -0.52 -11.96
CA SER A 195 -9.63 0.78 -11.82
C SER A 195 -10.61 1.96 -11.76
N ALA A 196 -11.84 1.80 -12.26
CA ALA A 196 -12.90 2.79 -12.13
C ALA A 196 -13.32 3.04 -10.66
N ASN A 197 -13.06 2.08 -9.76
CA ASN A 197 -13.36 2.20 -8.33
C ASN A 197 -12.12 2.53 -7.49
N ASN A 198 -10.99 2.87 -8.13
CA ASN A 198 -9.78 3.23 -7.41
C ASN A 198 -10.01 4.42 -6.48
N ILE A 199 -9.37 4.36 -5.32
CA ILE A 199 -9.36 5.45 -4.34
C ILE A 199 -8.52 6.60 -4.90
N ASP A 200 -9.13 7.78 -4.97
CA ASP A 200 -8.51 9.02 -5.48
C ASP A 200 -7.40 9.55 -4.59
N LYS A 201 -6.66 10.56 -5.09
CA LYS A 201 -5.58 11.25 -4.36
C LYS A 201 -6.02 11.65 -2.95
N LEU A 202 -7.12 12.39 -2.87
CA LEU A 202 -7.74 12.85 -1.64
C LEU A 202 -8.72 11.77 -1.16
N ASN A 203 -8.38 11.08 -0.09
CA ASN A 203 -9.18 9.99 0.47
C ASN A 203 -9.62 10.22 1.92
N LEU A 204 -9.28 11.39 2.49
CA LEU A 204 -9.60 11.80 3.85
C LEU A 204 -10.35 13.14 3.81
N PHE A 205 -11.54 13.17 4.40
CA PHE A 205 -12.38 14.36 4.51
C PHE A 205 -12.63 14.66 5.98
N CYS A 206 -12.08 15.77 6.49
CA CYS A 206 -12.19 16.16 7.88
C CYS A 206 -13.32 17.16 8.10
N HIS A 207 -13.97 17.11 9.28
CA HIS A 207 -14.82 18.22 9.71
C HIS A 207 -13.99 19.47 10.00
N ALA A 208 -14.63 20.64 9.91
CA ALA A 208 -13.94 21.91 10.16
C ALA A 208 -13.38 21.97 11.59
N GLY A 209 -12.10 22.32 11.71
CA GLY A 209 -11.38 22.42 13.00
C GLY A 209 -10.67 21.15 13.45
N GLU A 210 -10.92 20.01 12.80
CA GLU A 210 -10.27 18.73 13.13
C GLU A 210 -9.12 18.45 12.16
N VAL A 211 -7.90 18.30 12.69
CA VAL A 211 -6.72 17.88 11.92
C VAL A 211 -6.23 16.54 12.47
N PRO A 212 -6.69 15.42 11.91
CA PRO A 212 -6.29 14.10 12.37
C PRO A 212 -4.83 13.83 11.99
N PHE A 213 -4.11 13.19 12.91
CA PHE A 213 -2.73 12.77 12.72
C PHE A 213 -2.66 11.24 12.70
N LEU A 214 -2.12 10.67 11.62
CA LEU A 214 -1.99 9.22 11.49
C LEU A 214 -0.81 8.69 12.31
N THR A 215 -1.07 7.73 13.19
CA THR A 215 -0.07 7.02 13.98
C THR A 215 -0.06 5.54 13.64
N THR A 216 0.91 4.76 14.12
CA THR A 216 0.89 3.30 14.05
C THR A 216 -0.31 2.66 14.77
N GLU A 217 -0.97 3.42 15.65
CA GLU A 217 -2.21 3.01 16.35
C GLU A 217 -3.48 3.62 15.71
N GLY A 218 -3.36 4.15 14.49
CA GLY A 218 -4.45 4.83 13.78
C GLY A 218 -4.48 6.33 14.00
N TYR A 219 -5.56 6.97 13.57
CA TYR A 219 -5.70 8.42 13.67
C TYR A 219 -5.95 8.89 15.10
N ILE A 220 -5.29 9.98 15.47
CA ILE A 220 -5.53 10.73 16.70
C ILE A 220 -5.83 12.20 16.39
N ILE A 221 -6.58 12.86 17.25
CA ILE A 221 -6.66 14.32 17.27
C ILE A 221 -5.61 14.83 18.27
N ILE A 222 -4.71 15.68 17.80
CA ILE A 222 -3.69 16.30 18.65
C ILE A 222 -4.39 17.41 19.44
N SER A 223 -4.48 17.26 20.77
CA SER A 223 -4.91 18.37 21.62
C SER A 223 -3.79 19.40 21.69
N GLN A 224 -4.08 20.64 21.29
CA GLN A 224 -3.22 21.76 21.65
C GLN A 224 -3.29 21.94 23.17
N ASN A 225 -2.13 21.92 23.83
CA ASN A 225 -2.01 22.36 25.23
C ASN A 225 -2.05 23.87 25.29
#